data_AF-A0A495VLH1-F1
#
_entry.id   AF-A0A495VLH1-F1
#
_cell.length_a   1.000
_cell.length_b   1.000
_cell.length_c   1.000
_cell.angle_alpha   90.00
_cell.angle_beta   90.00
_cell.angle_gamma   90.00
#
_symmetry.space_group_name_H-M   'P 1'
#
loop_
_entity.id
_entity.type
_entity.pdbx_description
1 polymer ?
#
loop_
_entity_poly.entity_id
_entity_poly.type
_entity_poly.pdbx_seq_one_letter_code
_entity_poly.pdbx_strand_id
1 'polypeptide(L)' 'MTGPEHYQRAERFARDAAQATDAAEESVLLRHAQVHATLAAAAATALAGDLSGPNAAEWAAVAAAPAEASYARRRQADRR' A
#
# COMPACT_ATOMS: atom_id res chain seq x y z
N MET A 1 -0.98 10.14 12.48
CA MET A 1 -0.88 9.11 11.43
C MET A 1 0.59 8.81 11.28
N THR A 2 0.98 7.55 11.40
CA THR A 2 2.33 7.10 11.08
C THR A 2 2.37 6.51 9.67
N GLY A 3 3.56 6.17 9.16
CA GLY A 3 3.72 5.74 7.77
C GLY A 3 2.86 4.54 7.35
N PRO A 4 2.70 3.50 8.18
CA PRO A 4 1.77 2.39 7.92
C PRO A 4 0.31 2.81 7.77
N GLU A 5 -0.21 3.76 8.56
CA GLU A 5 -1.58 4.24 8.42
C GLU A 5 -1.77 5.05 7.14
N HIS A 6 -0.73 5.77 6.70
CA HIS A 6 -0.73 6.38 5.38
C HIS A 6 -0.79 5.32 4.27
N TYR A 7 -0.04 4.22 4.39
CA TYR A 7 -0.10 3.11 3.43
C TYR A 7 -1.49 2.46 3.37
N GLN A 8 -2.08 2.11 4.52
CA GLN A 8 -3.42 1.50 4.58
C GLN A 8 -4.51 2.39 3.98
N ARG A 9 -4.44 3.71 4.23
CA ARG A 9 -5.37 4.67 3.62
C ARG A 9 -5.17 4.78 2.11
N ALA A 10 -3.92 4.75 1.63
CA ALA A 10 -3.64 4.76 0.20
C ALA A 10 -4.28 3.56 -0.51
N GLU A 11 -4.13 2.35 0.04
CA GLU A 11 -4.75 1.14 -0.51
C GLU A 11 -6.28 1.19 -0.48
N ARG A 12 -6.86 1.71 0.61
CA ARG A 12 -8.32 1.87 0.71
C ARG A 12 -8.82 2.80 -0.39
N PHE A 13 -8.22 3.98 -0.55
CA PHE A 13 -8.62 4.92 -1.60
C PHE A 13 -8.42 4.36 -3.01
N ALA A 14 -7.35 3.60 -3.26
CA ALA A 14 -7.14 2.95 -4.54
C ALA A 14 -8.20 1.87 -4.83
N ARG A 15 -8.60 1.09 -3.82
CA ARG A 15 -9.71 0.11 -3.93
C ARG A 15 -11.05 0.81 -4.17
N ASP A 16 -11.34 1.86 -3.42
CA ASP A 16 -12.57 2.65 -3.58
C ASP A 16 -12.62 3.27 -4.99
N ALA A 17 -11.51 3.81 -5.50
CA ALA A 17 -11.42 4.36 -6.86
C ALA A 17 -11.71 3.30 -7.92
N ALA A 18 -11.21 2.07 -7.75
CA ALA A 18 -11.48 0.97 -8.68
C ALA A 18 -12.95 0.50 -8.68
N GLN A 19 -13.75 0.90 -7.69
CA GLN A 19 -15.19 0.63 -7.62
C GLN A 19 -16.03 1.86 -7.93
N ALA A 20 -15.41 3.02 -8.18
CA ALA A 20 -16.13 4.25 -8.49
C ALA A 20 -16.85 4.12 -9.84
N THR A 21 -18.08 4.64 -9.89
CA THR A 21 -18.89 4.64 -11.11
C THR A 21 -18.89 6.00 -11.80
N ASP A 22 -18.43 7.04 -11.09
CA ASP A 22 -18.27 8.40 -11.57
C ASP A 22 -16.78 8.76 -11.72
N ALA A 23 -16.44 9.37 -12.87
CA ALA A 23 -15.05 9.70 -13.19
C ALA A 23 -14.50 10.84 -12.33
N ALA A 24 -15.34 11.75 -11.83
CA ALA A 24 -14.89 12.80 -10.93
C ALA A 24 -14.57 12.23 -9.54
N GLU A 25 -15.42 11.33 -9.05
CA GLU A 25 -15.18 10.57 -7.81
C GLU A 25 -13.90 9.72 -7.91
N GLU A 26 -13.73 8.95 -8.98
CA GLU A 26 -12.53 8.16 -9.24
C GLU A 26 -11.27 9.04 -9.17
N SER A 27 -11.28 10.18 -9.87
CA SER A 27 -10.16 11.13 -9.91
C SER A 27 -9.80 11.68 -8.53
N VAL A 28 -10.81 12.00 -7.71
CA VAL A 28 -10.61 12.48 -6.33
C VAL A 28 -9.99 11.38 -5.46
N LEU A 29 -10.52 10.16 -5.53
CA LEU A 29 -10.03 9.01 -4.75
C LEU A 29 -8.59 8.66 -5.13
N LEU A 30 -8.25 8.68 -6.43
CA LEU A 30 -6.88 8.45 -6.90
C LEU A 30 -5.90 9.51 -6.38
N ARG A 31 -6.29 10.79 -6.36
CA ARG A 31 -5.45 11.85 -5.77
C ARG A 31 -5.21 11.63 -4.29
N HIS A 32 -6.25 11.24 -3.54
CA HIS A 32 -6.10 10.88 -2.13
C HIS A 32 -5.17 9.67 -1.94
N ALA A 33 -5.33 8.63 -2.75
CA ALA A 33 -4.45 7.47 -2.73
C ALA A 33 -2.98 7.86 -2.96
N GLN A 34 -2.71 8.71 -3.95
CA GLN A 34 -1.37 9.15 -4.30
C GLN A 34 -0.71 9.98 -3.19
N VAL A 35 -1.45 10.90 -2.55
CA VAL A 35 -0.93 11.69 -1.42
C VAL A 35 -0.56 10.78 -0.26
N HIS A 36 -1.44 9.86 0.11
CA HIS A 36 -1.19 8.92 1.20
C HIS A 36 -0.03 7.96 0.89
N ALA A 37 0.09 7.46 -0.35
CA ALA A 37 1.22 6.64 -0.77
C ALA A 37 2.56 7.39 -0.69
N THR A 38 2.57 8.66 -1.09
CA THR A 38 3.77 9.51 -1.02
C THR A 38 4.20 9.77 0.42
N LEU A 39 3.24 10.05 1.31
CA LEU A 39 3.52 10.24 2.74
C LEU A 39 4.02 8.95 3.41
N ALA A 40 3.46 7.79 3.02
CA ALA A 40 3.96 6.50 3.47
C ALA A 40 5.41 6.27 2.99
N ALA A 41 5.69 6.53 1.70
CA ALA A 41 7.04 6.41 1.15
C ALA A 41 8.03 7.33 1.87
N ALA A 42 7.65 8.59 2.11
CA ALA A 42 8.47 9.54 2.86
C ALA A 42 8.76 9.04 4.28
N ALA A 43 7.75 8.52 4.99
CA ALA A 43 7.93 7.95 6.33
C ALA A 43 8.84 6.72 6.33
N ALA A 44 8.69 5.81 5.35
CA ALA A 44 9.58 4.66 5.19
C ALA A 44 11.02 5.09 4.92
N THR A 45 11.24 6.10 4.07
CA THR A 45 12.58 6.62 3.79
C THR A 45 13.19 7.38 4.97
N ALA A 46 12.38 8.08 5.77
CA ALA A 46 12.84 8.73 6.99
C ALA A 46 13.28 7.68 8.04
N LEU A 47 12.64 6.51 8.06
CA LEU A 47 13.02 5.39 8.92
C LEU A 47 14.16 4.54 8.36
N ALA A 48 14.57 4.71 7.10
CA ALA A 48 15.72 4.00 6.55
C ALA A 48 17.07 4.40 7.21
N GLY A 49 17.08 5.45 8.06
CA GLY A 49 18.19 5.76 8.97
C GLY A 49 18.22 4.90 10.25
N ASP A 50 17.08 4.32 10.66
CA ASP A 50 16.95 3.38 11.78
C ASP A 50 15.62 2.59 11.67
N LEU A 51 15.64 1.46 10.96
CA LEU A 51 14.50 0.55 10.82
C LEU A 51 14.23 -0.27 12.09
N SER A 52 15.00 -0.05 13.16
CA SER A 52 14.85 -0.66 14.49
C SER A 52 13.97 0.17 15.43
N GLY A 53 13.48 1.33 14.94
CA GLY A 53 12.65 2.25 15.69
C GLY A 53 11.28 1.66 16.10
N PRO A 54 10.53 2.38 16.95
CA PRO A 54 9.32 1.89 17.62
C PRO A 54 8.20 1.39 16.70
N ASN A 55 8.22 1.73 15.40
CA ASN A 55 7.18 1.36 14.43
C ASN A 55 7.61 0.23 13.49
N ALA A 56 8.75 -0.43 13.72
CA ALA A 56 9.27 -1.49 12.85
C ALA A 56 8.28 -2.65 12.66
N ALA A 57 7.59 -3.06 13.72
CA ALA A 57 6.59 -4.13 13.68
C ALA A 57 5.35 -3.74 12.85
N GLU A 58 4.93 -2.48 12.92
CA GLU A 58 3.79 -1.96 12.15
C GLU A 58 4.10 -1.90 10.66
N TRP A 59 5.33 -1.51 10.30
CA TRP A 59 5.83 -1.57 8.93
C TRP A 59 5.90 -3.00 8.41
N ALA A 60 6.39 -3.96 9.21
CA ALA A 60 6.41 -5.36 8.83
C ALA A 60 5.01 -5.90 8.53
N ALA A 61 4.01 -5.53 9.34
CA ALA A 61 2.62 -5.96 9.15
C ALA A 61 2.00 -5.45 7.83
N VAL A 62 2.31 -4.22 7.41
CA VAL A 62 1.77 -3.67 6.15
C VAL A 62 2.60 -4.03 4.92
N ALA A 63 3.91 -4.21 5.06
CA ALA A 63 4.78 -4.65 3.96
C ALA A 63 4.61 -6.15 3.67
N ALA A 64 4.24 -6.95 4.67
CA ALA A 64 3.98 -8.38 4.54
C ALA A 64 2.57 -8.72 3.98
N ALA A 65 2.03 -7.90 3.07
CA ALA A 65 0.94 -8.35 2.20
C ALA A 65 1.39 -9.67 1.52
N PRO A 66 0.55 -10.73 1.48
CA PRO A 66 1.04 -12.10 1.34
C PRO A 66 1.68 -12.30 -0.04
N ALA A 67 3.02 -12.38 -0.05
CA ALA A 67 3.80 -12.81 -1.19
C ALA A 67 3.34 -14.17 -1.75
N GLU A 68 2.66 -14.98 -0.92
CA GLU A 68 2.12 -16.28 -1.31
C GLU A 68 1.02 -16.21 -2.38
N ALA A 69 0.18 -15.17 -2.40
CA ALA A 69 -0.93 -15.07 -3.35
C ALA A 69 -0.47 -14.78 -4.80
N SER A 70 0.71 -14.19 -4.96
CA SER A 70 1.31 -13.81 -6.25
C SER A 70 2.32 -14.83 -6.79
N TYR A 71 2.85 -15.71 -5.93
CA TYR A 71 3.75 -16.79 -6.33
C TYR A 71 2.99 -18.06 -6.76
N ALA A 72 1.89 -18.40 -6.08
CA ALA A 72 1.09 -19.58 -6.39
C ALA A 72 0.44 -19.51 -7.79
N ARG A 73 -0.04 -18.33 -8.21
CA ARG A 73 -0.65 -18.12 -9.53
C ARG A 73 0.34 -18.23 -10.69
N ARG A 74 1.60 -17.85 -10.49
CA ARG A 74 2.64 -17.90 -11.55
C ARG A 74 3.10 -19.33 -11.82
N ARG A 75 3.30 -20.14 -10.78
CA ARG A 75 3.71 -21.56 -10.95
C ARG A 75 2.65 -22.45 -11.60
N GLN A 76 1.37 -22.09 -11.52
CA GLN A 76 0.29 -22.89 -12.09
C GLN A 76 0.09 -22.63 -13.59
N ALA A 77 0.56 -21.48 -14.10
CA ALA A 77 0.57 -21.15 -15.52
C ALA A 77 1.71 -21.83 -16.29
N ASP A 78 2.88 -22.01 -15.67
CA ASP A 78 4.06 -22.63 -16.28
C ASP A 78 4.03 -24.18 -16.33
N ARG A 79 2.91 -24.80 -15.94
CA ARG A 79 2.73 -26.27 -15.91
C ARG A 79 1.67 -26.79 -16.90
N ARG A 80 1.29 -26.00 -17.90
CA ARG A 80 0.39 -26.40 -18.98
C ARG A 80 1.10 -26.27 -20.32
#